data_AF-A0A2Z7CZI4-F1
#
_entry.id   AF-A0A2Z7CZI4-F1
#
_cell.length_a   1.000
_cell.length_b   1.000
_cell.length_c   1.000
_cell.angle_alpha   90.00
_cell.angle_beta   90.00
_cell.angle_gamma   90.00
#
_symmetry.space_group_name_H-M   'P 1'
#
loop_
_entity.id
_entity.type
_entity.pdbx_description
1 polymer ?
#
loop_
_entity_poly.entity_id
_entity_poly.type
_entity_poly.pdbx_seq_one_letter_code
_entity_poly.pdbx_strand_id
1 'polypeptide(L)'
;MFSKIKTCATTKEIWENLIQIREENDEKKENKLTVAQQKYESIKMREGETMAEFDERFSAVVIELTSLGKEYSNRELVLKVMRALPREWDVKMMAMRESKDLNKLELHDLFANLKAYEFELETRSEAPSTSQPTKALAATTSEQCSPSKSAKQLSNDAMSPSSRSIQRRRTDLEGMRRRMKDPRKDQNKEG
;
A
#
# COMPACT_ATOMS: atom_id res chain seq x y z
N MET A 1 34.29 28.23 -25.17
CA MET A 1 34.55 29.52 -24.49
C MET A 1 35.75 30.23 -25.11
N PHE A 2 36.98 29.70 -25.03
CA PHE A 2 38.18 30.35 -25.57
C PHE A 2 38.17 30.65 -27.08
N SER A 3 37.55 29.80 -27.91
CA SER A 3 37.52 30.01 -29.36
C SER A 3 36.68 31.22 -29.80
N LYS A 4 35.64 31.61 -29.04
CA LYS A 4 34.83 32.82 -29.30
C LYS A 4 35.55 34.10 -28.85
N ILE A 5 36.45 34.00 -27.85
CA ILE A 5 37.15 35.14 -27.24
C ILE A 5 38.43 35.51 -28.01
N LYS A 6 39.10 34.52 -28.63
CA LYS A 6 40.37 34.73 -29.36
C LYS A 6 40.26 35.64 -30.59
N THR A 7 39.06 35.86 -31.12
CA THR A 7 38.81 36.68 -32.31
C THR A 7 38.42 38.12 -32.00
N CYS A 8 38.24 38.47 -30.72
CA CYS A 8 37.87 39.81 -30.29
C CYS A 8 39.09 40.74 -30.29
N ALA A 9 38.94 41.93 -30.87
CA ALA A 9 40.02 42.93 -30.97
C ALA A 9 39.99 43.94 -29.82
N THR A 10 38.85 44.08 -29.14
CA THR A 10 38.66 45.06 -28.07
C THR A 10 38.21 44.44 -26.76
N THR A 11 38.59 45.06 -25.64
CA THR A 11 38.13 44.65 -24.29
C THR A 11 36.60 44.67 -24.18
N LYS A 12 35.95 45.60 -24.89
CA LYS A 12 34.48 45.71 -24.94
C LYS A 12 33.86 44.46 -25.58
N GLU A 13 34.36 44.03 -26.73
CA GLU A 13 33.88 42.80 -27.41
C GLU A 13 34.09 41.54 -26.57
N ILE A 14 35.21 41.46 -25.84
CA ILE A 14 35.48 40.34 -24.92
C ILE A 14 34.42 40.32 -23.81
N TRP A 15 34.10 41.47 -23.21
CA TRP A 15 33.11 41.59 -22.15
C TRP A 15 31.69 41.24 -22.62
N GLU A 16 31.29 41.76 -23.79
CA GLU A 16 29.98 41.44 -24.41
C GLU A 16 29.85 39.94 -24.70
N ASN A 17 30.89 39.30 -25.25
CA ASN A 17 30.90 37.85 -25.48
C ASN A 17 30.80 37.04 -24.18
N LEU A 18 31.46 37.49 -23.11
CA LEU A 18 31.38 36.83 -21.81
C LEU A 18 29.97 36.91 -21.22
N ILE A 19 29.31 38.06 -21.33
CA ILE A 19 27.91 38.22 -20.93
C ILE A 19 27.03 37.28 -21.75
N GLN A 20 27.15 37.28 -23.08
CA GLN A 20 26.35 36.42 -23.94
C GLN A 20 26.54 34.93 -23.63
N ILE A 21 27.78 34.48 -23.40
CA ILE A 21 28.05 33.08 -23.02
C ILE A 21 27.41 32.74 -21.67
N ARG A 22 27.41 33.68 -20.73
CA ARG A 22 26.77 33.49 -19.43
C ARG A 22 25.25 33.40 -19.59
N GLU A 23 24.65 34.29 -20.35
CA GLU A 23 23.21 34.28 -20.67
C GLU A 23 22.79 32.99 -21.39
N GLU A 24 23.50 32.58 -22.45
CA GLU A 24 23.26 31.30 -23.15
C GLU A 24 23.36 30.09 -22.20
N ASN A 25 24.24 30.15 -21.21
CA ASN A 25 24.40 29.09 -20.22
C ASN A 25 23.26 29.09 -19.18
N ASP A 26 22.81 30.27 -18.78
CA ASP A 26 21.69 30.43 -17.86
C ASP A 26 20.37 29.99 -18.54
N GLU A 27 20.15 30.38 -19.79
CA GLU A 27 19.02 29.89 -20.61
C GLU A 27 19.05 28.37 -20.78
N LYS A 28 20.23 27.78 -21.02
CA LYS A 28 20.38 26.31 -21.08
C LYS A 28 20.04 25.63 -19.76
N LYS A 29 20.40 26.23 -18.63
CA LYS A 29 20.04 25.69 -17.30
C LYS A 29 18.54 25.81 -17.05
N GLU A 30 17.93 26.93 -17.41
CA GLU A 30 16.49 27.15 -17.30
C GLU A 30 15.68 26.18 -18.16
N ASN A 31 16.11 25.94 -19.40
CA ASN A 31 15.51 24.94 -20.28
C ASN A 31 15.61 23.52 -19.69
N LYS A 32 16.77 23.14 -19.15
CA LYS A 32 16.94 21.85 -18.47
C LYS A 32 16.02 21.72 -17.26
N LEU A 33 15.92 22.77 -16.44
CA LEU A 33 15.02 22.79 -15.28
C LEU A 33 13.57 22.61 -15.71
N THR A 34 13.15 23.33 -16.74
CA THR A 34 11.80 23.22 -17.30
C THR A 34 11.49 21.80 -17.76
N VAL A 35 12.41 21.16 -18.50
CA VAL A 35 12.27 19.77 -18.95
C VAL A 35 12.22 18.80 -17.77
N ALA A 36 13.11 18.93 -16.80
CA ALA A 36 13.12 18.07 -15.61
C ALA A 36 11.82 18.22 -14.79
N GLN A 37 11.30 19.44 -14.68
CA GLN A 37 10.04 19.70 -14.00
C GLN A 37 8.86 19.08 -14.75
N GLN A 38 8.85 19.14 -16.08
CA GLN A 38 7.84 18.43 -16.88
C GLN A 38 7.91 16.91 -16.70
N LYS A 39 9.12 16.32 -16.65
CA LYS A 39 9.29 14.88 -16.34
C LYS A 39 8.72 14.54 -14.96
N TYR A 40 9.01 15.35 -13.95
CA TYR A 40 8.43 15.19 -12.61
C TYR A 40 6.92 15.30 -12.63
N GLU A 41 6.34 16.28 -13.35
CA GLU A 41 4.90 16.45 -13.36
C GLU A 41 4.17 15.31 -14.06
N SER A 42 4.73 14.81 -15.15
CA SER A 42 4.21 13.69 -15.93
C SER A 42 4.54 12.31 -15.36
N ILE A 43 5.35 12.22 -14.29
CA ILE A 43 5.77 10.94 -13.76
C ILE A 43 4.56 10.15 -13.24
N LYS A 44 4.43 8.93 -13.76
CA LYS A 44 3.47 7.92 -13.34
C LYS A 44 4.14 6.57 -13.39
N MET A 45 3.67 5.65 -12.54
CA MET A 45 4.05 4.26 -12.63
C MET A 45 3.43 3.67 -13.90
N ARG A 46 4.25 2.94 -14.66
CA ARG A 46 3.85 2.36 -15.95
C ARG A 46 3.19 1.00 -15.75
N GLU A 47 2.45 0.56 -16.75
CA GLU A 47 1.88 -0.79 -16.73
C GLU A 47 3.00 -1.84 -16.80
N GLY A 48 2.94 -2.85 -15.94
CA GLY A 48 3.96 -3.91 -15.84
C GLY A 48 5.28 -3.48 -15.20
N GLU A 49 5.40 -2.23 -14.76
CA GLU A 49 6.57 -1.77 -14.01
C GLU A 49 6.46 -2.18 -12.54
N THR A 50 7.57 -2.63 -11.96
CA THR A 50 7.64 -2.96 -10.53
C THR A 50 7.77 -1.70 -9.68
N MET A 51 7.37 -1.77 -8.42
CA MET A 51 7.53 -0.65 -7.48
C MET A 51 9.00 -0.24 -7.31
N ALA A 52 9.94 -1.19 -7.41
CA ALA A 52 11.37 -0.90 -7.34
C ALA A 52 11.88 -0.07 -8.53
N GLU A 53 11.48 -0.42 -9.75
CA GLU A 53 11.82 0.35 -10.96
C GLU A 53 11.19 1.74 -10.94
N PHE A 54 9.94 1.85 -10.46
CA PHE A 54 9.28 3.14 -10.30
C PHE A 54 10.00 4.04 -9.29
N ASP A 55 10.41 3.51 -8.14
CA ASP A 55 11.21 4.23 -7.13
C ASP A 55 12.52 4.76 -7.73
N GLU A 56 13.27 3.92 -8.46
CA GLU A 56 14.53 4.34 -9.09
C GLU A 56 14.32 5.49 -10.08
N ARG A 57 13.30 5.40 -10.94
CA ARG A 57 12.97 6.48 -11.88
C ARG A 57 12.54 7.76 -11.18
N PHE A 58 11.71 7.63 -10.14
CA PHE A 58 11.26 8.77 -9.36
C PHE A 58 12.43 9.48 -8.69
N SER A 59 13.29 8.70 -8.03
CA SER A 59 14.51 9.19 -7.39
C SER A 59 15.46 9.86 -8.38
N ALA A 60 15.66 9.29 -9.57
CA ALA A 60 16.48 9.89 -10.61
C ALA A 60 15.99 11.28 -11.04
N VAL A 61 14.66 11.45 -11.20
CA VAL A 61 14.06 12.76 -11.55
C VAL A 61 14.21 13.77 -10.42
N VAL A 62 14.03 13.33 -9.16
CA VAL A 62 14.23 14.21 -7.98
C VAL A 62 15.68 14.64 -7.88
N ILE A 63 16.64 13.74 -8.09
CA ILE A 63 18.08 14.06 -8.10
C ILE A 63 18.42 15.05 -9.22
N GLU A 64 17.87 14.85 -10.42
CA GLU A 64 18.03 15.78 -11.56
C GLU A 64 17.54 17.19 -11.18
N LEU A 65 16.37 17.30 -10.54
CA LEU A 65 15.81 18.58 -10.10
C LEU A 65 16.62 19.25 -8.99
N THR A 66 17.03 18.49 -7.98
CA THR A 66 17.89 19.00 -6.90
C THR A 66 19.22 19.51 -7.46
N SER A 67 19.81 18.82 -8.45
CA SER A 67 21.05 19.26 -9.10
C SER A 67 20.90 20.58 -9.88
N LEU A 68 19.67 20.91 -10.30
CA LEU A 68 19.31 22.15 -10.98
C LEU A 68 18.81 23.24 -10.00
N GLY A 69 18.89 23.00 -8.68
CA GLY A 69 18.52 23.95 -7.64
C GLY A 69 17.04 23.96 -7.26
N LYS A 70 16.26 22.95 -7.69
CA LYS A 70 14.85 22.80 -7.33
C LYS A 70 14.68 21.66 -6.33
N GLU A 71 14.34 22.02 -5.10
CA GLU A 71 14.07 21.06 -4.03
C GLU A 71 12.56 20.93 -3.77
N TYR A 72 12.15 19.74 -3.31
CA TYR A 72 10.79 19.46 -2.86
C TYR A 72 10.85 18.98 -1.42
N SER A 73 9.85 19.37 -0.63
CA SER A 73 9.67 18.83 0.71
C SER A 73 9.32 17.35 0.65
N ASN A 74 9.67 16.60 1.70
CA ASN A 74 9.34 15.18 1.79
C ASN A 74 7.84 14.92 1.60
N ARG A 75 6.99 15.76 2.20
CA ARG A 75 5.53 15.72 2.05
C ARG A 75 5.08 15.88 0.60
N GLU A 76 5.69 16.78 -0.17
CA GLU A 76 5.38 16.96 -1.59
C GLU A 76 5.75 15.71 -2.40
N LEU A 77 6.90 15.12 -2.12
CA LEU A 77 7.35 13.89 -2.78
C LEU A 77 6.43 12.70 -2.46
N VAL A 78 6.07 12.52 -1.18
CA VAL A 78 5.12 11.50 -0.73
C VAL A 78 3.78 11.64 -1.45
N LEU A 79 3.21 12.85 -1.46
CA LEU A 79 1.94 13.10 -2.15
C LEU A 79 2.07 12.92 -3.66
N LYS A 80 3.22 13.24 -4.25
CA LYS A 80 3.47 13.01 -5.67
C LYS A 80 3.46 11.53 -6.00
N VAL A 81 4.18 10.70 -5.24
CA VAL A 81 4.19 9.24 -5.38
C VAL A 81 2.78 8.68 -5.27
N MET A 82 2.03 9.03 -4.20
CA MET A 82 0.66 8.52 -4.01
C MET A 82 -0.28 8.85 -5.18
N ARG A 83 -0.09 9.97 -5.88
CA ARG A 83 -0.88 10.37 -7.06
C ARG A 83 -0.38 9.76 -8.38
N ALA A 84 0.87 9.32 -8.40
CA ALA A 84 1.54 8.76 -9.57
C ALA A 84 1.31 7.25 -9.73
N LEU A 85 0.86 6.58 -8.66
CA LEU A 85 0.47 5.17 -8.68
C LEU A 85 -0.86 4.97 -9.44
N PRO A 86 -1.04 3.82 -10.10
CA PRO A 86 -2.27 3.50 -10.81
C PRO A 86 -3.37 3.04 -9.83
N ARG A 87 -4.61 2.95 -10.32
CA ARG A 87 -5.82 2.80 -9.49
C ARG A 87 -5.84 1.52 -8.64
N GLU A 88 -5.09 0.51 -9.04
CA GLU A 88 -4.94 -0.77 -8.33
C GLU A 88 -4.35 -0.57 -6.92
N TRP A 89 -3.63 0.54 -6.71
CA TRP A 89 -3.05 0.92 -5.42
C TRP A 89 -3.99 1.77 -4.55
N ASP A 90 -5.15 2.19 -5.06
CA ASP A 90 -6.05 3.14 -4.36
C ASP A 90 -6.44 2.62 -2.97
N VAL A 91 -6.79 1.34 -2.84
CA VAL A 91 -7.17 0.72 -1.55
C VAL A 91 -6.03 0.85 -0.53
N LYS A 92 -4.80 0.55 -0.96
CA LYS A 92 -3.61 0.65 -0.11
C LYS A 92 -3.33 2.12 0.28
N MET A 93 -3.46 3.04 -0.67
CA MET A 93 -3.26 4.48 -0.45
C MET A 93 -4.31 5.08 0.50
N MET A 94 -5.57 4.66 0.39
CA MET A 94 -6.64 5.06 1.30
C MET A 94 -6.36 4.57 2.72
N ALA A 95 -6.02 3.28 2.87
CA ALA A 95 -5.66 2.72 4.18
C ALA A 95 -4.45 3.43 4.82
N MET A 96 -3.45 3.82 4.02
CA MET A 96 -2.29 4.58 4.51
C MET A 96 -2.68 5.99 4.96
N ARG A 97 -3.60 6.66 4.25
CA ARG A 97 -4.11 7.99 4.61
C ARG A 97 -4.89 7.98 5.93
N GLU A 98 -5.62 6.89 6.19
CA GLU A 98 -6.41 6.74 7.42
C GLU A 98 -5.55 6.34 8.63
N SER A 99 -4.50 5.53 8.41
CA SER A 99 -3.69 4.95 9.50
C SER A 99 -2.40 5.70 9.82
N LYS A 100 -1.87 6.52 8.91
CA LYS A 100 -0.59 7.24 9.09
C LYS A 100 -0.78 8.74 8.99
N ASP A 101 -0.03 9.48 9.81
CA ASP A 101 0.12 10.93 9.65
C ASP A 101 1.03 11.22 8.46
N LEU A 102 0.44 11.66 7.34
CA LEU A 102 1.18 11.98 6.11
C LEU A 102 2.19 13.12 6.30
N ASN A 103 2.09 13.91 7.37
CA ASN A 103 3.07 14.96 7.65
C ASN A 103 4.36 14.42 8.30
N LYS A 104 4.33 13.19 8.80
CA LYS A 104 5.46 12.51 9.45
C LYS A 104 5.95 11.30 8.66
N LEU A 105 5.28 10.96 7.56
CA LEU A 105 5.65 9.84 6.73
C LEU A 105 6.83 10.25 5.83
N GLU A 106 7.93 9.52 5.96
CA GLU A 106 9.09 9.70 5.09
C GLU A 106 8.91 9.00 3.75
N LEU A 107 9.45 9.58 2.67
CA LEU A 107 9.39 9.01 1.32
C LEU A 107 9.96 7.59 1.25
N HIS A 108 11.08 7.34 1.94
CA HIS A 108 11.69 6.01 2.01
C HIS A 108 10.75 4.98 2.64
N ASP A 109 10.06 5.35 3.72
CA ASP A 109 9.13 4.46 4.41
C ASP A 109 7.87 4.18 3.59
N LEU A 110 7.42 5.15 2.78
CA LEU A 110 6.37 4.95 1.79
C LEU A 110 6.79 3.87 0.78
N PHE A 111 7.94 4.03 0.13
CA PHE A 111 8.43 3.05 -0.85
C PHE A 111 8.69 1.68 -0.24
N ALA A 112 9.25 1.61 0.97
CA ALA A 112 9.44 0.34 1.68
C ALA A 112 8.09 -0.37 1.93
N ASN A 113 7.05 0.36 2.32
CA ASN A 113 5.72 -0.20 2.54
C ASN A 113 5.06 -0.67 1.24
N LEU A 114 5.23 0.09 0.16
CA LEU A 114 4.70 -0.22 -1.17
C LEU A 114 5.35 -1.49 -1.75
N LYS A 115 6.68 -1.61 -1.66
CA LYS A 115 7.42 -2.81 -2.10
C LYS A 115 7.03 -4.04 -1.31
N ALA A 116 6.85 -3.91 0.01
CA ALA A 116 6.37 -5.02 0.84
C ALA A 116 4.96 -5.49 0.42
N TYR A 117 4.07 -4.54 0.10
CA TYR A 117 2.72 -4.87 -0.39
C TYR A 117 2.74 -5.54 -1.76
N GLU A 118 3.59 -5.08 -2.69
CA GLU A 118 3.80 -5.74 -3.99
C GLU A 118 4.22 -7.21 -3.81
N PHE A 119 5.20 -7.46 -2.92
CA PHE A 119 5.66 -8.80 -2.61
C PHE A 119 4.57 -9.70 -1.99
N GLU A 120 3.75 -9.15 -1.08
CA GLU A 120 2.60 -9.87 -0.51
C GLU A 120 1.52 -10.22 -1.54
N LEU A 121 1.33 -9.40 -2.58
CA LEU A 121 0.41 -9.70 -3.67
C LEU A 121 0.92 -10.86 -4.53
N GLU A 122 2.21 -10.84 -4.88
CA GLU A 122 2.83 -11.90 -5.71
C GLU A 122 2.83 -13.26 -5.00
N THR A 123 3.15 -13.28 -3.70
CA THR A 123 3.12 -14.53 -2.91
C THR A 123 1.71 -15.12 -2.77
N ARG A 124 0.65 -14.32 -2.96
CA ARG A 124 -0.74 -14.78 -2.93
C ARG A 124 -1.23 -15.25 -4.30
N SER A 125 -0.74 -14.69 -5.41
CA SER A 125 -1.04 -15.18 -6.77
C SER A 125 -0.44 -16.55 -7.04
N GLU A 126 0.71 -16.87 -6.44
CA GLU A 126 1.39 -18.17 -6.61
C GLU A 126 0.85 -19.30 -5.74
N ALA A 127 -0.03 -19.02 -4.77
CA ALA A 127 -0.66 -20.07 -3.96
C ALA A 127 -1.66 -20.88 -4.82
N PRO A 128 -1.57 -22.24 -4.86
CA PRO A 128 -2.53 -23.05 -5.59
C PRO A 128 -3.93 -22.74 -5.09
N SER A 129 -4.76 -22.21 -5.98
CA SER A 129 -6.20 -22.13 -5.80
C SER A 129 -6.70 -23.55 -5.55
N THR A 130 -6.84 -23.92 -4.28
CA THR A 130 -7.57 -25.13 -3.91
C THR A 130 -9.03 -24.84 -4.22
N SER A 131 -9.42 -25.22 -5.43
CA SER A 131 -10.78 -25.24 -5.91
C SER A 131 -11.63 -26.04 -4.91
N GLN A 132 -12.38 -25.32 -4.08
CA GLN A 132 -13.53 -25.93 -3.43
C GLN A 132 -14.61 -26.07 -4.51
N PRO A 133 -15.07 -27.29 -4.83
CA PRO A 133 -16.14 -27.47 -5.79
C PRO A 133 -17.44 -26.96 -5.16
N THR A 134 -17.98 -25.89 -5.72
CA THR A 134 -19.34 -25.43 -5.45
C THR A 134 -20.32 -26.47 -5.98
N LYS A 135 -20.73 -27.41 -5.12
CA LYS A 135 -21.88 -28.28 -5.42
C LYS A 135 -23.14 -27.44 -5.34
N ALA A 136 -23.68 -27.10 -6.52
CA ALA A 136 -25.02 -26.56 -6.69
C ALA A 136 -26.06 -27.52 -6.09
N LEU A 137 -26.90 -27.03 -5.18
CA LEU A 137 -28.08 -27.74 -4.70
C LEU A 137 -29.27 -27.29 -5.55
N ALA A 138 -29.71 -28.17 -6.44
CA ALA A 138 -30.94 -28.01 -7.20
C ALA A 138 -32.15 -28.09 -6.24
N ALA A 139 -33.00 -27.08 -6.30
CA ALA A 139 -34.31 -27.09 -5.66
C ALA A 139 -35.28 -27.90 -6.53
N THR A 140 -35.84 -28.98 -5.99
CA THR A 140 -37.05 -29.60 -6.54
C THR A 140 -38.09 -29.72 -5.44
N THR A 141 -39.13 -28.93 -5.63
CA THR A 141 -40.41 -28.91 -4.91
C THR A 141 -41.17 -30.22 -5.14
N SER A 142 -41.75 -30.82 -4.09
CA SER A 142 -42.98 -31.63 -4.21
C SER A 142 -43.67 -31.86 -2.84
N GLU A 143 -44.73 -31.08 -2.64
CA GLU A 143 -46.06 -31.36 -2.07
C GLU A 143 -46.33 -32.36 -0.91
N GLN A 144 -46.88 -31.77 0.18
CA GLN A 144 -48.06 -32.12 1.01
C GLN A 144 -48.13 -33.39 1.90
N CYS A 145 -48.35 -33.23 3.24
CA CYS A 145 -49.68 -33.24 3.90
C CYS A 145 -49.62 -33.46 5.45
N SER A 146 -50.13 -32.47 6.22
CA SER A 146 -50.85 -32.51 7.52
C SER A 146 -50.25 -33.05 8.86
N PRO A 147 -50.77 -32.56 10.03
CA PRO A 147 -49.96 -32.35 11.25
C PRO A 147 -50.27 -33.33 12.41
N SER A 148 -49.26 -33.69 13.20
CA SER A 148 -49.46 -34.16 14.58
C SER A 148 -48.27 -33.86 15.51
N LYS A 149 -48.59 -33.64 16.78
CA LYS A 149 -47.74 -33.17 17.88
C LYS A 149 -46.73 -34.24 18.33
N SER A 150 -45.49 -33.86 18.70
CA SER A 150 -44.79 -34.29 19.93
C SER A 150 -43.31 -33.85 19.99
N ALA A 151 -42.79 -33.85 21.21
CA ALA A 151 -41.59 -33.20 21.71
C ALA A 151 -40.21 -33.72 21.22
N LYS A 152 -39.22 -32.81 21.30
CA LYS A 152 -37.76 -32.99 21.53
C LYS A 152 -37.08 -34.21 20.90
N GLN A 153 -36.14 -33.98 19.96
CA GLN A 153 -34.78 -34.52 19.99
C GLN A 153 -33.86 -33.72 19.04
N LEU A 154 -32.72 -33.27 19.58
CA LEU A 154 -31.60 -32.72 18.81
C LEU A 154 -30.85 -33.91 18.20
N SER A 155 -30.93 -34.06 16.88
CA SER A 155 -30.11 -35.03 16.14
C SER A 155 -28.77 -34.39 15.80
N ASN A 156 -27.72 -34.94 16.41
CA ASN A 156 -26.34 -34.69 16.04
C ASN A 156 -26.05 -35.54 14.81
N ASP A 157 -25.57 -34.94 13.70
CA ASP A 157 -24.53 -35.58 12.90
C ASP A 157 -23.88 -34.61 11.90
N ALA A 158 -22.57 -34.80 11.73
CA ALA A 158 -21.63 -34.10 10.83
C ALA A 158 -21.05 -32.73 11.28
N MET A 159 -20.47 -32.65 12.47
CA MET A 159 -19.46 -31.63 12.80
C MET A 159 -18.06 -32.05 12.30
N SER A 160 -17.47 -31.24 11.40
CA SER A 160 -16.09 -31.38 10.92
C SER A 160 -15.06 -31.39 12.07
N PRO A 161 -13.89 -32.05 11.91
CA PRO A 161 -12.89 -32.19 12.97
C PRO A 161 -12.45 -30.84 13.57
N SER A 162 -12.35 -29.80 12.73
CA SER A 162 -11.99 -28.44 13.15
C SER A 162 -13.04 -27.80 14.06
N SER A 163 -14.32 -27.98 13.75
CA SER A 163 -15.44 -27.45 14.54
C SER A 163 -15.56 -28.12 15.92
N ARG A 164 -15.16 -29.40 16.03
CA ARG A 164 -15.10 -30.12 17.34
C ARG A 164 -14.02 -29.55 18.26
N SER A 165 -12.90 -29.07 17.71
CA SER A 165 -11.81 -28.45 18.47
C SER A 165 -12.25 -27.12 19.10
N ILE A 166 -12.95 -26.31 18.31
CA ILE A 166 -13.43 -24.98 18.73
C ILE A 166 -14.53 -25.12 19.78
N GLN A 167 -15.46 -26.06 19.60
CA GLN A 167 -16.54 -26.28 20.57
C GLN A 167 -16.00 -26.77 21.92
N ARG A 168 -15.01 -27.67 21.94
CA ARG A 168 -14.35 -28.12 23.19
C ARG A 168 -13.68 -26.97 23.95
N ARG A 169 -12.91 -26.13 23.25
CA ARG A 169 -12.28 -24.94 23.87
C ARG A 169 -13.32 -23.96 24.41
N ARG A 170 -14.46 -23.81 23.72
CA ARG A 170 -15.56 -22.94 24.14
C ARG A 170 -16.24 -23.47 25.41
N THR A 171 -16.51 -24.77 25.50
CA THR A 171 -17.11 -25.38 26.69
C THR A 171 -16.18 -25.33 27.90
N ASP A 172 -14.87 -25.49 27.71
CA ASP A 172 -13.88 -25.44 28.80
C ASP A 172 -13.74 -24.02 29.37
N LEU A 173 -13.71 -23.00 28.50
CA LEU A 173 -13.64 -21.60 28.92
C LEU A 173 -14.91 -21.16 29.67
N GLU A 174 -16.07 -21.64 29.23
CA GLU A 174 -17.35 -21.37 29.87
C GLU A 174 -17.49 -22.08 31.23
N GLY A 175 -16.90 -23.27 31.38
CA GLY A 175 -16.77 -23.98 32.66
C GLY A 175 -15.84 -23.28 33.66
N MET A 176 -14.68 -22.78 33.21
CA MET A 176 -13.78 -21.97 34.05
C MET A 176 -14.44 -20.66 34.49
N ARG A 177 -15.18 -19.99 33.60
CA ARG A 177 -15.92 -18.76 33.93
C ARG A 177 -17.01 -18.98 34.99
N ARG A 178 -17.70 -20.14 34.97
CA ARG A 178 -18.68 -20.50 36.00
C ARG A 178 -18.02 -20.78 37.34
N ARG A 179 -16.86 -21.45 37.36
CA ARG A 179 -16.10 -21.72 38.60
C ARG A 179 -15.59 -20.45 39.30
N MET A 180 -15.27 -19.39 38.55
CA MET A 180 -14.85 -18.12 39.16
C MET A 180 -16.01 -17.25 39.68
N LYS A 181 -17.29 -17.59 39.38
CA LYS A 181 -18.44 -16.75 39.74
C LYS A 181 -19.21 -17.21 40.98
N ASP A 182 -18.76 -18.26 41.67
CA ASP A 182 -19.41 -18.72 42.90
C ASP A 182 -18.45 -18.78 44.11
N PRO A 183 -18.23 -17.65 44.83
CA PRO A 183 -17.57 -17.64 46.12
C PRO A 183 -18.61 -17.49 47.23
N ARG A 184 -19.17 -18.60 47.71
CA ARG A 184 -19.56 -18.87 49.12
C ARG A 184 -20.54 -20.04 49.23
N LYS A 185 -20.02 -21.23 49.55
CA LYS A 185 -20.75 -22.16 50.43
C LYS A 185 -19.84 -23.25 51.04
N ASP A 186 -18.85 -22.83 51.83
CA ASP A 186 -18.19 -23.73 52.79
C ASP A 186 -18.01 -23.01 54.13
N GLN A 187 -19.14 -22.80 54.82
CA GLN A 187 -19.19 -22.70 56.29
C GLN A 187 -20.54 -23.27 56.74
N ASN A 188 -20.60 -24.58 56.97
CA ASN A 188 -21.34 -25.19 58.08
C ASN A 188 -21.23 -26.72 58.01
N LYS A 189 -20.82 -27.29 59.15
CA LYS A 189 -20.56 -28.70 59.53
C LYS A 189 -19.07 -28.84 59.85
N GLU A 190 -18.62 -29.05 61.09
CA GLU A 190 -19.21 -29.80 62.20
C GLU A 190 -18.91 -29.11 63.54
N GLY A 191 -19.88 -29.20 64.45
CA GLY A 191 -19.64 -29.20 65.89
C GLY A 191 -19.62 -30.64 66.39
#